data_AF-A0A952FEQ9-F1
#
_entry.id   AF-A0A952FEQ9-F1
#
_cell.length_a   1.000
_cell.length_b   1.000
_cell.length_c   1.000
_cell.angle_alpha   90.00
_cell.angle_beta   90.00
_cell.angle_gamma   90.00
#
_symmetry.space_group_name_H-M   'P 1'
#
loop_
_entity.id
_entity.type
_entity.pdbx_description
1 polymer ?
#
loop_
_entity_poly.entity_id
_entity_poly.type
_entity_poly.pdbx_seq_one_letter_code
_entity_poly.pdbx_strand_id
1 'polypeptide(L)'
;MTANAAAEGQATAANNTTRKKGHREGVAALTLGALGVVYGDIGTSPLYTMKEIFSPATGVPLDAAHLVGAVSVIFWGLMMIVTLKYILLILRADNNGEGGIMALTALAAKAAGHNPKARTTLLLTGVLGAALFYGDSVITPAISVLSAVEGLEVVTPALKPY
;
A
#
# COMPACT_ATOMS: atom_id res chain seq x y z
N MET A 1 -12.75 -57.15 21.07
CA MET A 1 -12.57 -55.75 21.54
C MET A 1 -11.46 -55.00 20.78
N THR A 2 -11.16 -55.35 19.52
CA THR A 2 -9.99 -54.83 18.78
C THR A 2 -10.31 -54.13 17.45
N ALA A 3 -11.58 -54.01 17.05
CA ALA A 3 -11.97 -53.41 15.77
C ALA A 3 -12.17 -51.87 15.81
N ASN A 4 -12.31 -51.26 16.99
CA ASN A 4 -12.64 -49.83 17.10
C ASN A 4 -11.43 -48.88 17.07
N ALA A 5 -10.23 -49.35 17.44
CA ALA A 5 -9.04 -48.50 17.51
C ALA A 5 -8.47 -48.11 16.12
N ALA A 6 -8.69 -48.94 15.09
CA ALA A 6 -8.22 -48.67 13.73
C ALA A 6 -9.08 -47.62 13.00
N ALA A 7 -10.38 -47.54 13.33
CA ALA A 7 -11.31 -46.58 12.74
C ALA A 7 -11.09 -45.15 13.26
N GLU A 8 -10.76 -44.98 14.54
CA GLU A 8 -10.45 -43.68 15.15
C GLU A 8 -9.13 -43.08 14.62
N GLY A 9 -8.13 -43.93 14.34
CA GLY A 9 -6.84 -43.50 13.77
C GLY A 9 -6.94 -42.96 12.33
N GLN A 10 -7.83 -43.53 11.52
CA GLN A 10 -8.06 -43.08 10.14
C GLN A 10 -8.93 -41.80 10.08
N ALA A 11 -9.93 -41.67 10.96
CA ALA A 11 -10.74 -40.46 11.07
C ALA A 11 -9.92 -39.24 11.53
N THR A 12 -8.95 -39.45 12.42
CA THR A 12 -8.07 -38.39 12.94
C THR A 12 -7.04 -37.91 11.88
N ALA A 13 -6.54 -38.82 11.04
CA ALA A 13 -5.60 -38.50 9.96
C ALA A 13 -6.27 -37.74 8.78
N ALA A 14 -7.52 -38.10 8.43
CA ALA A 14 -8.30 -37.43 7.39
C ALA A 14 -8.72 -35.99 7.79
N ASN A 15 -8.93 -35.74 9.09
CA ASN A 15 -9.29 -34.41 9.58
C ASN A 15 -8.09 -33.44 9.56
N ASN A 16 -6.88 -33.94 9.83
CA ASN A 16 -5.65 -33.12 9.81
C ASN A 16 -5.18 -32.71 8.41
N THR A 17 -5.48 -33.49 7.38
CA THR A 17 -5.14 -33.17 5.98
C THR A 17 -6.07 -32.10 5.40
N THR A 18 -7.35 -32.12 5.76
CA THR A 18 -8.35 -31.12 5.36
C THR A 18 -8.08 -29.75 6.01
N ARG A 19 -7.70 -29.73 7.30
CA ARG A 19 -7.37 -28.48 8.03
C ARG A 19 -6.12 -27.77 7.50
N LYS A 20 -5.11 -28.53 7.03
CA LYS A 20 -3.88 -27.96 6.45
C LYS A 20 -4.10 -27.32 5.07
N LYS A 21 -5.06 -27.82 4.28
CA LYS A 21 -5.34 -27.31 2.92
C LYS A 21 -6.05 -25.96 2.95
N GLY A 22 -7.08 -25.83 3.80
CA GLY A 22 -7.83 -24.58 3.98
C GLY A 22 -6.99 -23.41 4.53
N HIS A 23 -5.98 -23.70 5.35
CA HIS A 23 -5.09 -22.65 5.88
C HIS A 23 -4.14 -22.08 4.81
N ARG A 24 -3.61 -22.92 3.90
CA ARG A 24 -2.72 -22.46 2.82
C ARG A 24 -3.48 -21.74 1.70
N GLU A 25 -4.69 -22.19 1.37
CA GLU A 25 -5.56 -21.53 0.40
C GLU A 25 -6.03 -20.17 0.91
N GLY A 26 -6.37 -20.05 2.21
CA GLY A 26 -6.70 -18.77 2.85
C GLY A 26 -5.53 -17.77 2.82
N VAL A 27 -4.31 -18.21 3.14
CA VAL A 27 -3.13 -17.32 3.14
C VAL A 27 -2.80 -16.81 1.72
N ALA A 28 -2.92 -17.66 0.69
CA ALA A 28 -2.67 -17.24 -0.69
C ALA A 28 -3.70 -16.21 -1.17
N ALA A 29 -4.99 -16.42 -0.88
CA ALA A 29 -6.05 -15.47 -1.20
C ALA A 29 -5.86 -14.13 -0.47
N LEU A 30 -5.51 -14.17 0.82
CA LEU A 30 -5.24 -12.96 1.61
C LEU A 30 -4.01 -12.21 1.11
N THR A 31 -2.96 -12.93 0.69
CA THR A 31 -1.74 -12.31 0.13
C THR A 31 -2.02 -11.63 -1.21
N LEU A 32 -2.80 -12.27 -2.09
CA LEU A 32 -3.23 -11.67 -3.35
C LEU A 32 -4.12 -10.44 -3.11
N GLY A 33 -5.04 -10.51 -2.13
CA GLY A 33 -5.85 -9.35 -1.74
C GLY A 33 -4.99 -8.19 -1.23
N ALA A 34 -4.03 -8.47 -0.33
CA ALA A 34 -3.13 -7.46 0.19
C ALA A 34 -2.24 -6.83 -0.90
N LEU A 35 -1.68 -7.64 -1.81
CA LEU A 35 -0.93 -7.14 -2.96
C LEU A 35 -1.79 -6.28 -3.87
N GLY A 36 -3.03 -6.70 -4.13
CA GLY A 36 -3.99 -5.93 -4.93
C GLY A 36 -4.30 -4.57 -4.34
N VAL A 37 -4.47 -4.47 -3.02
CA VAL A 37 -4.67 -3.18 -2.32
C VAL A 37 -3.44 -2.30 -2.43
N VAL A 38 -2.24 -2.85 -2.20
CA VAL A 38 -0.98 -2.08 -2.25
C VAL A 38 -0.68 -1.58 -3.67
N TYR A 39 -0.84 -2.43 -4.68
CA TYR A 39 -0.64 -2.01 -6.08
C TYR A 39 -1.74 -1.05 -6.56
N GLY A 40 -2.96 -1.20 -6.02
CA GLY A 40 -4.07 -0.28 -6.27
C GLY A 40 -3.76 1.12 -5.76
N ASP A 41 -3.32 1.24 -4.49
CA ASP A 41 -2.90 2.50 -3.85
C ASP A 41 -1.87 3.26 -4.72
N ILE A 42 -0.80 2.57 -5.14
CA ILE A 42 0.27 3.14 -5.99
C ILE A 42 -0.28 3.72 -7.30
N GLY A 43 -1.32 3.12 -7.87
CA GLY A 43 -1.91 3.52 -9.15
C GLY A 43 -2.91 4.68 -9.06
N THR A 44 -3.49 4.95 -7.89
CA THR A 44 -4.52 6.00 -7.74
C THR A 44 -3.99 7.41 -8.01
N SER A 45 -2.76 7.70 -7.55
CA SER A 45 -2.17 9.03 -7.64
C SER A 45 -1.85 9.47 -9.08
N PRO A 46 -1.26 8.62 -9.96
CA PRO A 46 -1.18 8.90 -11.39
C PRO A 46 -2.53 9.14 -12.05
N LEU A 47 -3.55 8.32 -11.73
CA LEU A 47 -4.88 8.44 -12.34
C LEU A 47 -5.56 9.78 -12.00
N TYR A 48 -5.47 10.20 -10.73
CA TYR A 48 -5.96 11.53 -10.33
C TYR A 48 -5.18 12.67 -10.97
N THR A 49 -3.85 12.52 -11.05
CA THR A 49 -3.00 13.53 -11.71
C THR A 49 -3.41 13.69 -13.17
N MET A 50 -3.70 12.60 -13.87
CA MET A 50 -4.19 12.63 -15.25
C MET A 50 -5.58 13.29 -15.34
N LYS A 51 -6.51 12.93 -14.46
CA LYS A 51 -7.85 13.55 -14.39
C LYS A 51 -7.76 15.06 -14.16
N GLU A 52 -6.82 15.52 -13.34
CA GLU A 52 -6.65 16.94 -13.00
C GLU A 52 -5.93 17.72 -14.11
N ILE A 53 -4.89 17.15 -14.74
CA ILE A 53 -4.17 17.80 -15.86
C ILE A 53 -5.13 18.15 -17.00
N PHE A 54 -6.07 17.25 -17.30
CA PHE A 54 -7.06 17.44 -18.37
C PHE A 54 -8.41 17.96 -17.85
N SER A 55 -8.46 18.42 -16.60
CA SER A 55 -9.63 19.10 -16.06
C SER A 55 -9.91 20.39 -16.85
N PRO A 56 -11.18 20.76 -17.08
CA PRO A 56 -11.54 22.01 -17.76
C PRO A 56 -10.91 23.25 -17.12
N ALA A 57 -10.55 23.19 -15.83
CA ALA A 57 -9.91 24.28 -15.09
C ALA A 57 -8.47 24.57 -15.53
N THR A 58 -7.75 23.56 -16.03
CA THR A 58 -6.33 23.66 -16.39
C THR A 58 -6.14 24.17 -17.82
N GLY A 59 -7.19 24.08 -18.66
CA GLY A 59 -7.20 24.61 -20.03
C GLY A 59 -6.28 23.87 -21.02
N VAL A 60 -5.71 22.72 -20.62
CA VAL A 60 -4.85 21.91 -21.48
C VAL A 60 -5.72 21.08 -22.43
N PRO A 61 -5.57 21.21 -23.76
CA PRO A 61 -6.34 20.42 -24.69
C PRO A 61 -5.95 18.94 -24.62
N LEU A 62 -6.96 18.06 -24.69
CA LEU A 62 -6.79 16.63 -24.86
C LEU A 62 -6.31 16.32 -26.29
N ASP A 63 -5.00 16.49 -26.50
CA ASP A 63 -4.30 16.14 -27.73
C ASP A 63 -3.21 15.09 -27.47
N ALA A 64 -2.87 14.29 -28.47
CA ALA A 64 -1.91 13.19 -28.38
C ALA A 64 -0.54 13.66 -27.86
N ALA A 65 -0.09 14.85 -28.26
CA ALA A 65 1.17 15.42 -27.79
C ALA A 65 1.17 15.69 -26.28
N HIS A 66 0.09 16.27 -25.76
CA HIS A 66 -0.07 16.57 -24.33
C HIS A 66 -0.26 15.31 -23.49
N LEU A 67 -0.96 14.31 -24.02
CA LEU A 67 -1.14 13.01 -23.38
C LEU A 67 0.20 12.29 -23.19
N VAL A 68 1.00 12.19 -24.25
CA VAL A 68 2.32 11.54 -24.19
C VAL A 68 3.27 12.33 -23.26
N GLY A 69 3.20 13.67 -23.31
CA GLY A 69 3.95 14.53 -22.39
C GLY A 69 3.61 14.28 -20.92
N ALA A 70 2.32 14.26 -20.58
CA ALA A 70 1.84 14.01 -19.22
C ALA A 70 2.26 12.62 -18.72
N VAL A 71 2.04 11.57 -19.52
CA VAL A 71 2.43 10.19 -19.17
C VAL A 71 3.94 10.08 -18.98
N SER A 72 4.74 10.73 -19.83
CA SER A 72 6.20 10.73 -19.72
C SER A 72 6.68 11.39 -18.42
N VAL A 73 6.13 12.55 -18.06
CA VAL A 73 6.49 13.26 -16.82
C VAL A 73 6.09 12.45 -15.58
N ILE A 74 4.91 11.83 -15.59
CA ILE A 74 4.47 10.95 -14.52
C ILE A 74 5.42 9.74 -14.41
N PHE A 75 5.73 9.09 -15.53
CA PHE A 75 6.62 7.94 -15.56
C PHE A 75 8.02 8.27 -15.01
N TRP A 76 8.65 9.32 -15.53
CA TRP A 76 9.97 9.74 -15.09
C TRP A 76 9.97 10.25 -13.65
N GLY A 77 8.90 10.94 -13.23
CA GLY A 77 8.70 11.37 -11.85
C GLY A 77 8.63 10.19 -10.89
N LEU A 78 7.82 9.17 -11.20
CA LEU A 78 7.74 7.94 -10.42
C LEU A 78 9.07 7.20 -10.38
N MET A 79 9.77 7.09 -11.52
CA MET A 79 11.09 6.47 -11.57
C MET A 79 12.10 7.19 -10.68
N MET A 80 12.14 8.53 -10.71
CA MET A 80 13.00 9.32 -9.84
C MET A 80 12.62 9.17 -8.35
N ILE A 81 11.33 9.21 -8.02
CA ILE A 81 10.87 9.05 -6.63
C ILE A 81 11.26 7.67 -6.10
N VAL A 82 10.94 6.59 -6.83
CA VAL A 82 11.23 5.23 -6.39
C VAL A 82 12.74 5.00 -6.26
N THR A 83 13.54 5.46 -7.22
CA THR A 83 15.00 5.27 -7.17
C THR A 83 15.68 6.14 -6.12
N LEU A 84 15.43 7.44 -6.12
CA LEU A 84 16.13 8.37 -5.23
C LEU A 84 15.56 8.34 -3.80
N LYS A 85 14.25 8.51 -3.64
CA LYS A 85 13.64 8.58 -2.30
C LYS A 85 13.59 7.19 -1.65
N TYR A 86 13.11 6.18 -2.37
CA TYR A 86 12.89 4.87 -1.75
C TYR A 86 14.15 4.01 -1.73
N ILE A 87 14.83 3.81 -2.87
CA ILE A 87 16.00 2.93 -2.91
C ILE A 87 17.22 3.57 -2.23
N LEU A 88 17.54 4.84 -2.49
CA LEU A 88 18.76 5.44 -1.95
C LEU A 88 18.63 5.94 -0.51
N LEU A 89 17.48 6.48 -0.10
CA LEU A 89 17.31 7.01 1.26
C LEU A 89 16.66 5.98 2.18
N ILE A 90 15.49 5.45 1.82
CA ILE A 90 14.72 4.59 2.72
C ILE A 90 15.39 3.23 2.91
N LEU A 91 15.90 2.57 1.86
CA LEU A 91 16.59 1.28 2.02
C LEU A 91 17.98 1.40 2.67
N ARG A 92 18.60 2.59 2.68
CA ARG A 92 19.87 2.83 3.39
C ARG A 92 19.68 3.24 4.84
N ALA A 93 18.47 3.63 5.21
CA ALA A 93 18.14 4.05 6.56
C ALA A 93 17.51 2.86 7.28
N ASP A 94 18.31 1.85 7.57
CA ASP A 94 17.96 0.69 8.37
C ASP A 94 18.52 0.81 9.79
N ASN A 95 17.78 0.33 10.78
CA ASN A 95 18.24 0.27 12.16
C ASN A 95 18.35 -1.21 12.57
N ASN A 96 19.52 -1.82 12.36
CA ASN A 96 19.77 -3.25 12.63
C ASN A 96 18.77 -4.19 11.94
N GLY A 97 18.43 -3.93 10.68
CA GLY A 97 17.47 -4.74 9.93
C GLY A 97 15.99 -4.47 10.24
N GLU A 98 15.68 -3.57 11.17
CA GLU A 98 14.33 -3.02 11.34
C GLU A 98 14.15 -1.80 10.43
N GLY A 99 13.19 -1.88 9.51
CA GLY A 99 12.82 -0.81 8.60
C GLY A 99 11.62 0.00 9.09
N GLY A 100 11.36 1.12 8.42
CA GLY A 100 10.16 1.92 8.63
C GLY A 100 10.29 3.04 9.65
N ILE A 101 9.22 3.81 9.80
CA ILE A 101 9.24 5.11 10.47
C ILE A 101 9.56 5.02 11.97
N MET A 102 9.19 3.92 12.62
CA MET A 102 9.44 3.70 14.05
C MET A 102 10.92 3.39 14.30
N ALA A 103 11.52 2.59 13.42
CA ALA A 103 12.95 2.29 13.43
C ALA A 103 13.79 3.56 13.15
N LEU A 104 13.37 4.38 12.20
CA LEU A 104 14.00 5.66 11.88
C LEU A 104 13.89 6.68 13.02
N THR A 105 12.72 6.76 13.66
CA THR A 105 12.50 7.64 14.81
C THR A 105 13.36 7.22 16.00
N ALA A 106 13.48 5.91 16.26
CA ALA A 106 14.34 5.37 17.30
C ALA A 106 15.83 5.63 17.00
N LEU A 107 16.27 5.45 15.75
CA LEU A 107 17.64 5.74 15.31
C LEU A 107 17.97 7.24 15.41
N ALA A 108 17.07 8.12 14.97
CA ALA A 108 17.22 9.57 15.08
C ALA A 108 17.28 10.03 16.54
N ALA A 109 16.40 9.50 17.41
CA ALA A 109 16.43 9.78 18.83
C ALA A 109 17.70 9.28 19.53
N LYS A 110 18.29 8.17 19.04
CA LYS A 110 19.59 7.65 19.52
C LYS A 110 20.76 8.51 19.04
N ALA A 111 20.70 9.02 17.80
CA ALA A 111 21.71 9.91 17.23
C ALA A 111 21.77 11.28 17.93
N ALA A 112 20.69 11.73 18.59
CA ALA A 112 20.66 12.97 19.37
C ALA A 112 21.51 12.96 20.66
N GLY A 113 22.03 11.79 21.07
CA GLY A 113 22.96 11.66 22.19
C GLY A 113 22.38 12.19 23.52
N HIS A 114 23.19 12.95 24.26
CA HIS A 114 22.85 13.48 25.59
C HIS A 114 22.03 14.79 25.55
N ASN A 115 21.64 15.30 24.38
CA ASN A 115 20.86 16.54 24.32
C ASN A 115 19.35 16.23 24.50
N PRO A 116 18.75 16.51 25.68
CA PRO A 116 17.39 16.10 25.97
C PRO A 116 16.37 16.84 25.10
N LYS A 117 16.66 18.08 24.69
CA LYS A 117 15.76 18.86 23.82
C LYS A 117 15.71 18.29 22.41
N ALA A 118 16.88 18.02 21.82
CA ALA A 118 16.98 17.46 20.48
C ALA A 118 16.31 16.08 20.39
N ARG A 119 16.51 15.23 21.41
CA ARG A 119 15.85 13.93 21.52
C ARG A 119 14.33 14.05 21.55
N THR A 120 13.79 14.93 22.40
CA THR A 120 12.33 15.15 22.49
C THR A 120 11.77 15.71 21.18
N THR A 121 12.45 16.67 20.54
CA THR A 121 12.01 17.21 19.25
C THR A 121 11.97 16.12 18.17
N LEU A 122 13.02 15.30 18.04
CA LEU A 122 13.04 14.21 17.05
C LEU A 122 11.98 13.15 17.31
N LEU A 123 11.72 12.81 18.58
CA LEU A 123 10.64 11.90 18.95
C LEU A 123 9.27 12.48 18.58
N LEU A 124 9.02 13.76 18.86
CA LEU A 124 7.77 14.43 18.48
C LEU A 124 7.60 14.49 16.96
N THR A 125 8.65 14.82 16.22
CA THR A 125 8.62 14.80 14.75
C THR A 125 8.37 13.39 14.21
N GLY A 126 8.95 12.36 14.83
CA GLY A 126 8.70 10.97 14.47
C GLY A 126 7.27 10.50 14.75
N VAL A 127 6.71 10.86 15.91
CA VAL A 127 5.30 10.60 16.25
C VAL A 127 4.36 11.32 15.28
N LEU A 128 4.66 12.56 14.93
CA LEU A 128 3.90 13.31 13.95
C LEU A 128 3.98 12.67 12.56
N GLY A 129 5.17 12.24 12.14
CA GLY A 129 5.36 11.47 10.90
C GLY A 129 4.60 10.15 10.92
N ALA A 130 4.51 9.48 12.07
CA ALA A 130 3.70 8.28 12.24
C ALA A 130 2.21 8.52 12.19
N ALA A 131 1.73 9.61 12.77
CA ALA A 131 0.33 10.01 12.66
C ALA A 131 -0.04 10.33 11.20
N LEU A 132 0.81 11.04 10.46
CA LEU A 132 0.60 11.35 9.04
C LEU A 132 0.60 10.09 8.17
N PHE A 133 1.56 9.19 8.38
CA PHE A 133 1.61 7.91 7.68
C PHE A 133 0.38 7.04 7.97
N TYR A 134 -0.07 7.02 9.22
CA TYR A 134 -1.30 6.31 9.58
C TYR A 134 -2.53 6.95 8.91
N GLY A 135 -2.60 8.28 8.87
CA GLY A 135 -3.65 9.01 8.16
C GLY A 135 -3.69 8.63 6.67
N ASP A 136 -2.54 8.64 6.00
CA ASP A 136 -2.42 8.25 4.59
C ASP A 136 -2.87 6.79 4.37
N SER A 137 -2.48 5.87 5.26
CA SER A 137 -2.87 4.46 5.20
C SER A 137 -4.38 4.20 5.34
N VAL A 138 -5.12 5.14 5.96
CA VAL A 138 -6.59 5.09 6.07
C VAL A 138 -7.27 5.79 4.90
N ILE A 139 -6.69 6.89 4.41
CA ILE A 139 -7.26 7.70 3.33
C ILE A 139 -7.19 6.97 2.00
N THR A 140 -6.07 6.33 1.67
CA THR A 140 -5.91 5.80 0.31
C THR A 140 -6.84 4.63 -0.03
N PRO A 141 -7.14 3.67 0.86
CA PRO A 141 -8.18 2.67 0.60
C PRO A 141 -9.55 3.31 0.30
N ALA A 142 -9.90 4.38 1.02
CA ALA A 142 -11.15 5.10 0.78
C ALA A 142 -11.16 5.79 -0.59
N ILE A 143 -10.08 6.47 -0.96
CA ILE A 143 -9.95 7.12 -2.28
C ILE A 143 -9.92 6.09 -3.41
N SER A 144 -9.24 4.96 -3.23
CA SER A 144 -9.17 3.88 -4.23
C SER A 144 -10.55 3.26 -4.48
N VAL A 145 -11.37 3.07 -3.43
CA VAL A 145 -12.75 2.57 -3.59
C VAL A 145 -13.62 3.61 -4.31
N LEU A 146 -13.55 4.88 -3.91
CA LEU A 146 -14.31 5.94 -4.57
C LEU A 146 -13.93 6.07 -6.06
N SER A 147 -12.64 6.04 -6.37
CA SER A 147 -12.14 6.10 -7.75
C SER A 147 -12.58 4.87 -8.58
N ALA A 148 -12.64 3.68 -7.98
CA ALA A 148 -13.16 2.49 -8.65
C ALA A 148 -14.65 2.61 -8.96
N VAL A 149 -15.44 3.22 -8.07
CA VAL A 149 -16.87 3.50 -8.30
C VAL A 149 -17.05 4.54 -9.41
N GLU A 150 -16.32 5.66 -9.36
CA GLU A 150 -16.35 6.68 -10.43
C GLU A 150 -15.95 6.09 -11.79
N GLY A 151 -14.94 5.22 -11.83
CA GLY A 151 -14.51 4.54 -13.05
C GLY A 151 -15.57 3.60 -13.62
N LEU A 152 -16.37 2.96 -12.77
CA LEU A 152 -17.45 2.06 -13.21
C LEU A 152 -18.59 2.82 -13.89
N GLU A 153 -18.90 4.04 -13.42
CA GLU A 153 -19.92 4.91 -14.03
C GLU A 153 -19.55 5.34 -15.46
N VAL A 154 -18.25 5.44 -15.76
CA VAL A 154 -17.76 5.77 -17.11
C VAL A 154 -17.91 4.59 -18.08
N VAL A 155 -17.71 3.36 -17.60
CA VAL A 155 -17.74 2.14 -18.45
C VAL A 155 -19.16 1.59 -18.62
N THR A 156 -20.04 1.80 -17.64
CA THR A 156 -21.43 1.29 -17.68
C THR A 156 -22.46 2.41 -17.48
N PRO A 157 -22.81 3.18 -18.53
CA PRO A 157 -23.88 4.19 -18.44
C PRO A 157 -25.26 3.60 -18.10
N ALA A 158 -25.43 2.28 -18.20
CA ALA A 158 -26.66 1.53 -17.95
C ALA A 158 -26.97 1.27 -16.47
N LEU A 159 -26.05 1.62 -15.54
CA LEU A 159 -26.25 1.49 -14.08
C LEU A 159 -26.57 2.82 -13.39
N LYS A 160 -27.00 3.86 -14.14
CA LYS A 160 -27.64 5.02 -13.51
C LYS A 160 -28.94 4.55 -12.82
N PRO A 161 -29.10 4.74 -11.50
CA PRO A 161 -30.43 4.78 -10.93
C PRO A 161 -31.15 5.94 -11.61
N TYR A 162 -32.39 5.71 -12.03
CA TYR A 162 -33.27 6.74 -12.59
C TYR A 162 -33.28 8.02 -11.76
#